data_AF-A0AAE1UBA8-F1
#
_entry.id   AF-A0AAE1UBA8-F1
#
_cell.length_a   1.000
_cell.length_b   1.000
_cell.length_c   1.000
_cell.angle_alpha   90.00
_cell.angle_beta   90.00
_cell.angle_gamma   90.00
#
_symmetry.space_group_name_H-M   'P 1'
#
loop_
_entity.id
_entity.type
_entity.pdbx_description
1 polymer ?
#
loop_
_entity_poly.entity_id
_entity_poly.type
_entity_poly.pdbx_seq_one_letter_code
_entity_poly.pdbx_strand_id
1 'polypeptide(L)'
;MNRQQTAIVKHAQINALHDEGLSSRVIAQRLAVSHTTVQKWIHRHEETGNLLDADEAIQQAVRDDPFTNAVSIREQLQLDVNTQTVRQRLREGGLRHSIPARKERLSEEHQAARLAYARQYVDKGLDFWSRVVFTDEKTFNSTNHGIVHNLETLLLTLVRLCTEYVLKFGTY
;
A
#
# COMPACT_ATOMS: atom_id res chain seq x y z
N MET A 1 18.87 17.14 -10.64
CA MET A 1 17.85 17.27 -9.57
C MET A 1 16.46 17.15 -10.20
N ASN A 2 15.60 16.27 -9.69
CA ASN A 2 14.26 16.02 -10.28
C ASN A 2 13.31 17.20 -10.04
N ARG A 3 12.39 17.49 -10.97
CA ARG A 3 11.41 18.59 -10.90
C ARG A 3 10.56 18.55 -9.63
N GLN A 4 10.25 17.34 -9.15
CA GLN A 4 9.54 17.14 -7.89
C GLN A 4 10.40 17.55 -6.67
N GLN A 5 11.67 17.17 -6.67
CA GLN A 5 12.60 17.52 -5.59
C GLN A 5 12.80 19.04 -5.47
N THR A 6 12.91 19.75 -6.60
CA THR A 6 13.00 21.23 -6.61
C THR A 6 11.74 21.90 -6.05
N ALA A 7 10.56 21.32 -6.27
CA ALA A 7 9.31 21.90 -5.80
C ALA A 7 9.15 21.75 -4.29
N ILE A 8 9.51 20.58 -3.73
CA ILE A 8 9.47 20.31 -2.28
C ILE A 8 10.38 21.29 -1.54
N VAL A 9 11.63 21.44 -1.99
CA VAL A 9 12.61 22.36 -1.37
C VAL A 9 12.12 23.81 -1.41
N LYS A 10 11.57 24.27 -2.55
CA LYS A 10 11.02 25.61 -2.66
C LYS A 10 9.81 25.82 -1.74
N HIS A 11 8.96 24.81 -1.57
CA HIS A 11 7.76 24.91 -0.74
C HIS A 11 8.13 25.08 0.73
N ALA A 12 9.08 24.27 1.20
CA ALA A 12 9.64 24.39 2.56
C ALA A 12 10.28 25.76 2.80
N GLN A 13 11.06 26.28 1.83
CA GLN A 13 11.68 27.61 1.95
C GLN A 13 10.64 28.75 1.98
N ILE A 14 9.57 28.65 1.20
CA ILE A 14 8.49 29.65 1.20
C ILE A 14 7.79 29.68 2.56
N ASN A 15 7.45 28.53 3.11
CA ASN A 15 6.77 28.44 4.41
C ASN A 15 7.65 28.96 5.55
N ALA A 16 8.93 28.57 5.58
CA ALA A 16 9.86 29.05 6.60
C ALA A 16 10.01 30.59 6.61
N LEU A 17 10.15 31.21 5.42
CA LEU A 17 10.24 32.67 5.30
C LEU A 17 8.91 33.37 5.65
N HIS A 18 7.78 32.72 5.40
CA HIS A 18 6.46 33.23 5.80
C HIS A 18 6.28 33.18 7.31
N ASP A 19 6.71 32.09 7.96
CA ASP A 19 6.66 31.92 9.41
C ASP A 19 7.60 32.92 10.13
N GLU A 20 8.69 33.35 9.48
CA GLU A 20 9.54 34.48 9.90
C GLU A 20 8.87 35.86 9.78
N GLY A 21 7.65 35.94 9.24
CA GLY A 21 6.85 37.16 9.10
C GLY A 21 7.17 38.00 7.85
N LEU A 22 7.89 37.45 6.87
CA LEU A 22 8.19 38.18 5.63
C LEU A 22 6.96 38.24 4.72
N SER A 23 6.76 39.39 4.06
CA SER A 23 5.66 39.53 3.10
C SER A 23 5.87 38.67 1.85
N SER A 24 4.78 38.17 1.27
CA SER A 24 4.79 37.34 0.05
C SER A 24 5.54 37.97 -1.13
N ARG A 25 5.57 39.31 -1.23
CA ARG A 25 6.37 40.05 -2.23
C ARG A 25 7.87 39.91 -2.00
N VAL A 26 8.31 40.01 -0.75
CA VAL A 26 9.72 39.86 -0.39
C VAL A 26 10.18 38.42 -0.60
N ILE A 27 9.35 37.44 -0.23
CA ILE A 27 9.61 36.01 -0.47
C ILE A 27 9.76 35.72 -1.97
N ALA A 28 8.84 36.25 -2.79
CA ALA A 28 8.87 36.10 -4.25
C ALA A 28 10.15 36.64 -4.88
N GLN A 29 10.59 37.83 -4.45
CA GLN A 29 11.84 38.44 -4.91
C GLN A 29 13.06 37.62 -4.45
N ARG A 30 13.10 37.20 -3.18
CA ARG A 30 14.24 36.48 -2.58
C ARG A 30 14.46 35.10 -3.21
N LEU A 31 13.39 34.40 -3.57
CA LEU A 31 13.45 33.05 -4.15
C LEU A 31 13.35 33.03 -5.68
N ALA A 32 13.21 34.19 -6.32
CA ALA A 32 12.94 34.33 -7.76
C ALA A 32 11.76 33.44 -8.21
N VAL A 33 10.67 33.47 -7.45
CA VAL A 33 9.41 32.75 -7.71
C VAL A 33 8.31 33.79 -7.90
N SER A 34 7.31 33.51 -8.74
CA SER A 34 6.20 34.46 -8.93
C SER A 34 5.42 34.66 -7.62
N HIS A 35 4.97 35.90 -7.39
CA HIS A 35 4.15 36.25 -6.24
C HIS A 35 2.90 35.37 -6.12
N THR A 36 2.25 35.07 -7.23
CA THR A 36 1.06 34.20 -7.28
C THR A 36 1.34 32.77 -6.83
N THR A 37 2.53 32.23 -7.12
CA THR A 37 2.93 30.91 -6.62
C THR A 37 3.16 30.94 -5.12
N VAL A 38 3.85 31.96 -4.61
CA VAL A 38 4.05 32.16 -3.17
C VAL A 38 2.70 32.25 -2.44
N GLN A 39 1.79 33.11 -2.92
CA GLN A 39 0.47 33.26 -2.32
C GLN A 39 -0.36 31.95 -2.33
N LYS A 40 -0.38 31.23 -3.46
CA LYS A 40 -1.08 29.95 -3.56
C LYS A 40 -0.54 28.90 -2.59
N TRP A 41 0.78 28.88 -2.39
CA TRP A 41 1.43 27.93 -1.51
C TRP A 41 1.23 28.27 -0.04
N ILE A 42 1.34 29.55 0.33
CA ILE A 42 1.01 30.03 1.69
C ILE A 42 -0.45 29.72 2.01
N HIS A 43 -1.39 30.10 1.14
CA HIS A 43 -2.82 29.84 1.37
C HIS A 43 -3.10 28.35 1.54
N ARG A 44 -2.53 27.50 0.68
CA ARG A 44 -2.64 26.05 0.82
C ARG A 44 -2.06 25.55 2.14
N HIS A 45 -0.94 26.10 2.58
CA HIS A 45 -0.30 25.72 3.84
C HIS A 45 -1.14 26.13 5.05
N GLU A 46 -1.75 27.32 5.02
CA GLU A 46 -2.69 27.78 6.05
C GLU A 46 -3.96 26.91 6.09
N GLU A 47 -4.49 26.51 4.92
CA GLU A 47 -5.66 25.63 4.83
C GLU A 47 -5.38 24.18 5.26
N THR A 48 -4.17 23.66 5.00
CA THR A 48 -3.84 22.25 5.22
C THR A 48 -3.09 22.02 6.54
N GLY A 49 -2.48 23.06 7.10
CA GLY A 49 -1.62 23.00 8.28
C GLY A 49 -0.27 22.28 8.04
N ASN A 50 0.58 22.34 9.05
CA ASN A 50 1.85 21.61 9.08
C ASN A 50 1.60 20.16 9.51
N LEU A 51 1.12 19.33 8.57
CA LEU A 51 0.78 17.92 8.82
C LEU A 51 1.99 17.01 9.06
N LEU A 52 3.22 17.53 9.19
CA LEU A 52 4.39 16.69 9.41
C LEU A 52 4.26 15.86 10.69
N ASP A 53 3.76 16.46 11.77
CA ASP A 53 3.50 15.75 13.03
C ASP A 53 2.33 14.76 12.91
N ALA A 54 1.35 15.09 12.06
CA ALA A 54 0.23 14.21 11.77
C ALA A 54 0.60 13.05 10.84
N ASP A 55 1.62 13.20 9.98
CA ASP A 55 2.03 12.18 9.01
C ASP A 55 2.55 10.93 9.73
N GLU A 56 3.29 11.09 10.82
CA GLU A 56 3.74 9.97 11.66
C GLU A 56 2.55 9.27 12.33
N ALA A 57 1.62 10.03 12.91
CA ALA A 57 0.42 9.48 13.53
C ALA A 57 -0.49 8.74 12.53
N ILE A 58 -0.66 9.29 11.31
CA ILE A 58 -1.41 8.66 10.21
C ILE A 58 -0.78 7.33 9.81
N GLN A 59 0.55 7.28 9.71
CA GLN A 59 1.26 6.04 9.37
C GLN A 59 1.18 5.02 10.49
N GLN A 60 1.29 5.44 11.74
CA GLN A 60 1.21 4.55 12.89
C GLN A 60 -0.19 3.91 13.01
N ALA A 61 -1.26 4.68 12.80
CA ALA A 61 -2.63 4.15 12.79
C ALA A 61 -2.82 2.98 11.81
N VAL A 62 -2.18 3.05 10.63
CA VAL A 62 -2.22 1.95 9.63
C VAL A 62 -1.33 0.77 10.02
N ARG A 63 -0.24 0.99 10.76
CA ARG A 63 0.59 -0.11 11.27
C ARG A 63 -0.12 -0.89 12.36
N ASP A 64 -0.86 -0.20 13.22
CA ASP A 64 -1.62 -0.80 14.31
C ASP A 64 -2.83 -1.57 13.78
N ASP A 65 -3.56 -1.01 12.81
CA ASP A 65 -4.62 -1.71 12.09
C ASP A 65 -4.54 -1.49 10.56
N PRO A 66 -3.96 -2.43 9.81
CA PRO A 66 -3.86 -2.36 8.35
C PRO A 66 -5.20 -2.35 7.60
N PHE A 67 -6.31 -2.69 8.26
CA PHE A 67 -7.64 -2.72 7.67
C PHE A 67 -8.42 -1.42 7.88
N THR A 68 -7.88 -0.48 8.66
CA THR A 68 -8.51 0.83 8.86
C THR A 68 -8.52 1.64 7.57
N ASN A 69 -9.60 2.39 7.34
CA ASN A 69 -9.74 3.25 6.17
C ASN A 69 -9.37 4.72 6.47
N ALA A 70 -9.12 5.51 5.43
CA ALA A 70 -8.70 6.91 5.58
C ALA A 70 -9.73 7.83 6.26
N VAL A 71 -11.02 7.49 6.23
CA VAL A 71 -12.07 8.26 6.93
C VAL A 71 -11.96 8.03 8.43
N SER A 72 -11.82 6.76 8.84
CA SER A 72 -11.64 6.37 10.23
C SER A 72 -10.33 6.93 10.81
N ILE A 73 -9.23 6.93 10.06
CA ILE A 73 -7.96 7.54 10.50
C ILE A 73 -8.14 9.03 10.77
N ARG A 74 -8.81 9.75 9.86
CA ARG A 74 -9.11 11.18 10.03
C ARG A 74 -9.90 11.44 11.30
N GLU A 75 -10.93 10.62 11.57
CA GLU A 75 -11.80 10.76 12.74
C GLU A 75 -11.09 10.39 14.04
N GLN A 76 -10.31 9.31 14.05
CA GLN A 76 -9.53 8.88 15.21
C GLN A 76 -8.48 9.92 15.61
N LEU A 77 -7.82 10.53 14.63
CA LEU A 77 -6.80 11.56 14.84
C LEU A 77 -7.39 12.97 14.91
N GLN A 78 -8.72 13.12 14.83
CA GLN A 78 -9.44 14.41 14.85
C GLN A 78 -8.84 15.46 13.90
N LEU A 79 -8.42 15.02 12.71
CA LEU A 79 -7.77 15.88 11.73
C LEU A 79 -8.82 16.72 11.00
N ASP A 80 -8.66 18.04 11.05
CA ASP A 80 -9.47 18.99 10.27
C ASP A 80 -8.99 19.08 8.81
N VAL A 81 -8.93 17.93 8.14
CA VAL A 81 -8.49 17.84 6.75
C VAL A 81 -9.42 16.96 5.93
N ASN A 82 -9.41 17.20 4.61
CA ASN A 82 -10.12 16.31 3.70
C ASN A 82 -9.50 14.90 3.78
N THR A 83 -10.35 13.87 3.78
CA THR A 83 -9.93 12.46 3.68
C THR A 83 -8.97 12.22 2.50
N GLN A 84 -9.08 12.98 1.42
CA GLN A 84 -8.16 12.88 0.29
C GLN A 84 -6.72 13.25 0.67
N THR A 85 -6.54 14.22 1.56
CA THR A 85 -5.23 14.60 2.10
C THR A 85 -4.64 13.43 2.87
N VAL A 86 -5.40 12.78 3.76
CA VAL A 86 -4.96 11.58 4.49
C VAL A 86 -4.51 10.47 3.53
N ARG A 87 -5.29 10.21 2.46
CA ARG A 87 -4.89 9.23 1.42
C ARG A 87 -3.60 9.62 0.71
N GLN A 88 -3.40 10.90 0.42
CA GLN A 88 -2.19 11.39 -0.20
C GLN A 88 -0.98 11.19 0.73
N ARG A 89 -1.11 11.52 2.01
CA ARG A 89 -0.05 11.31 3.01
C ARG A 89 0.34 9.85 3.17
N LEU A 90 -0.64 8.95 3.20
CA LEU A 90 -0.37 7.51 3.20
C LEU A 90 0.41 7.08 1.95
N ARG A 91 0.06 7.59 0.77
CA ARG A 91 0.76 7.29 -0.49
C ARG A 91 2.17 7.86 -0.52
N GLU A 92 2.37 9.08 0.00
CA GLU A 92 3.70 9.70 0.15
C GLU A 92 4.58 8.88 1.10
N GLY A 93 4.00 8.29 2.15
CA GLY A 93 4.64 7.31 3.03
C GLY A 93 4.78 5.89 2.44
N GLY A 94 4.45 5.68 1.16
CA GLY A 94 4.57 4.38 0.49
C GLY A 94 3.45 3.36 0.80
N LEU A 95 2.45 3.75 1.59
CA LEU A 95 1.33 2.89 1.96
C LEU A 95 0.22 2.97 0.91
N ARG A 96 -0.18 1.81 0.38
CA ARG A 96 -1.27 1.69 -0.59
C ARG A 96 -2.31 0.73 -0.06
N HIS A 97 -3.58 1.02 -0.34
CA HIS A 97 -4.65 0.07 -0.07
C HIS A 97 -4.43 -1.21 -0.88
N SER A 98 -4.80 -2.34 -0.33
CA SER A 98 -4.93 -3.60 -1.06
C SER A 98 -6.12 -4.37 -0.51
N ILE A 99 -6.76 -5.14 -1.39
CA ILE A 99 -7.79 -6.08 -0.95
C ILE A 99 -7.06 -7.27 -0.32
N PRO A 100 -7.39 -7.67 0.93
CA PRO A 100 -6.78 -8.84 1.54
C PRO A 100 -7.17 -10.12 0.79
N ALA A 101 -6.21 -11.03 0.66
CA ALA A 101 -6.45 -12.33 0.05
C ALA A 101 -7.45 -13.13 0.90
N ARG A 102 -8.48 -13.70 0.26
CA ARG A 102 -9.40 -14.65 0.92
C ARG A 102 -8.65 -15.95 1.19
N LYS A 103 -8.59 -16.36 2.45
CA LYS A 103 -7.93 -17.57 2.92
C LYS A 103 -8.86 -18.33 3.85
N GLU A 104 -8.78 -19.65 3.81
CA GLU A 104 -9.46 -20.50 4.79
C GLU A 104 -8.87 -20.29 6.18
N ARG A 105 -9.73 -20.31 7.20
CA ARG A 105 -9.30 -20.21 8.59
C ARG A 105 -8.65 -21.54 8.99
N LEU A 106 -7.40 -21.48 9.41
CA LEU A 106 -6.66 -22.66 9.90
C LEU A 106 -6.76 -22.73 11.42
N SER A 107 -7.20 -23.86 11.95
CA SER A 107 -7.04 -24.19 13.36
C SER A 107 -5.55 -24.38 13.67
N GLU A 108 -5.19 -24.32 14.96
CA GLU A 108 -3.82 -24.59 15.40
C GLU A 108 -3.33 -25.98 15.00
N GLU A 109 -4.23 -26.98 15.07
CA GLU A 109 -3.96 -28.34 14.60
C GLU A 109 -3.65 -28.38 13.10
N HIS A 110 -4.46 -27.70 12.27
CA HIS A 110 -4.20 -27.62 10.83
C HIS A 110 -2.86 -26.94 10.52
N GLN A 111 -2.49 -25.90 11.26
CA GLN A 111 -1.22 -25.21 11.09
C GLN A 111 -0.04 -26.13 11.43
N ALA A 112 -0.12 -26.84 12.56
CA ALA A 112 0.91 -27.78 12.99
C ALA A 112 1.09 -28.93 12.00
N ALA A 113 -0.03 -29.53 11.54
CA ALA A 113 0.00 -30.62 10.57
C ALA A 113 0.59 -30.18 9.23
N ARG A 114 0.17 -29.01 8.71
CA ARG A 114 0.72 -28.45 7.47
C ARG A 114 2.21 -28.13 7.59
N LEU A 115 2.65 -27.59 8.73
CA LEU A 115 4.07 -27.29 8.97
C LEU A 115 4.92 -28.56 9.06
N ALA A 116 4.44 -29.58 9.77
CA ALA A 116 5.12 -30.87 9.86
C ALA A 116 5.25 -31.53 8.47
N TYR A 117 4.18 -31.50 7.68
CA TYR A 117 4.19 -31.97 6.30
C TYR A 117 5.21 -31.19 5.46
N ALA A 118 5.17 -29.85 5.48
CA ALA A 118 6.11 -29.04 4.71
C ALA A 118 7.57 -29.35 5.07
N ARG A 119 7.90 -29.44 6.36
CA ARG A 119 9.25 -29.79 6.84
C ARG A 119 9.69 -31.19 6.41
N GLN A 120 8.77 -32.16 6.37
CA GLN A 120 9.08 -33.53 5.97
C GLN A 120 9.46 -33.63 4.47
N TYR A 121 8.87 -32.79 3.63
CA TYR A 121 8.99 -32.91 2.17
C TYR A 121 9.79 -31.79 1.49
N VAL A 122 10.17 -30.72 2.19
CA VAL A 122 10.91 -29.57 1.61
C VAL A 122 12.25 -29.98 0.99
N ASP A 123 12.98 -30.89 1.62
CA ASP A 123 14.30 -31.33 1.16
C ASP A 123 14.24 -32.47 0.13
N LYS A 124 13.04 -32.85 -0.33
CA LYS A 124 12.89 -33.92 -1.32
C LYS A 124 13.29 -33.42 -2.70
N GLY A 125 14.21 -34.16 -3.33
CA GLY A 125 14.69 -33.88 -4.68
C GLY A 125 13.66 -34.21 -5.78
N LEU A 126 13.97 -33.80 -7.00
CA LEU A 126 13.09 -33.95 -8.18
C LEU A 126 12.72 -35.40 -8.49
N ASP A 127 13.60 -36.38 -8.25
CA ASP A 127 13.29 -37.81 -8.49
C ASP A 127 12.11 -38.28 -7.64
N PHE A 128 12.02 -37.83 -6.38
CA PHE A 128 10.88 -38.12 -5.51
C PHE A 128 9.60 -37.53 -6.10
N TRP A 129 9.61 -36.22 -6.42
CA TRP A 129 8.43 -35.53 -6.95
C TRP A 129 8.00 -36.05 -8.32
N SER A 130 8.92 -36.57 -9.14
CA SER A 130 8.60 -37.17 -10.44
C SER A 130 7.72 -38.41 -10.35
N ARG A 131 7.65 -39.04 -9.17
CA ARG A 131 6.87 -40.26 -8.90
C ARG A 131 5.56 -39.96 -8.16
N VAL A 132 5.34 -38.71 -7.73
CA VAL A 132 4.16 -38.30 -6.97
C VAL A 132 3.09 -37.81 -7.92
N VAL A 133 1.87 -38.35 -7.78
CA VAL A 133 0.68 -37.89 -8.50
C VAL A 133 -0.26 -37.24 -7.50
N PHE A 134 -0.65 -35.99 -7.77
CA PHE A 134 -1.66 -35.28 -6.98
C PHE A 134 -3.02 -35.42 -7.64
N THR A 135 -4.04 -35.65 -6.83
CA THR A 135 -5.44 -35.72 -7.25
C THR A 135 -6.29 -34.78 -6.39
N ASP A 136 -7.18 -34.02 -7.01
CA ASP A 136 -8.13 -33.15 -6.32
C ASP A 136 -9.47 -33.16 -7.07
N GLU A 137 -10.57 -32.95 -6.36
CA GLU A 137 -11.91 -32.90 -6.92
C GLU A 137 -12.39 -31.46 -7.00
N LYS A 138 -12.94 -31.07 -8.15
CA LYS A 138 -13.50 -29.73 -8.35
C LYS A 138 -14.94 -29.80 -8.84
N THR A 139 -15.82 -29.06 -8.20
CA THR A 139 -17.22 -28.91 -8.61
C THR A 139 -17.35 -27.82 -9.68
N PHE A 140 -17.98 -28.15 -10.80
CA PHE A 140 -18.35 -27.21 -11.86
C PHE A 140 -19.85 -27.00 -11.88
N ASN A 141 -20.31 -25.75 -11.91
CA ASN A 141 -21.72 -25.39 -11.96
C ASN A 141 -22.01 -24.61 -13.26
N SER A 142 -22.94 -25.10 -14.07
CA SER A 142 -23.37 -24.46 -15.32
C SER A 142 -24.56 -23.54 -15.06
N THR A 143 -24.32 -22.33 -14.57
CA THR A 143 -25.34 -21.27 -14.52
C THR A 143 -25.03 -20.20 -15.57
N ASN A 144 -26.07 -19.59 -16.16
CA ASN A 144 -25.96 -18.57 -17.22
C ASN A 144 -25.20 -17.29 -16.82
N HIS A 145 -24.79 -17.16 -15.55
CA HIS A 145 -24.05 -16.03 -14.99
C HIS A 145 -22.74 -16.47 -14.29
N GLY A 146 -22.28 -17.70 -14.54
CA GLY A 146 -21.03 -18.22 -13.99
C GLY A 146 -19.78 -17.63 -14.67
N ILE A 147 -18.67 -17.58 -13.93
CA ILE A 147 -17.36 -17.24 -14.49
C ILE A 147 -17.02 -18.28 -15.57
N VAL A 148 -16.82 -17.83 -16.81
CA VAL A 148 -16.39 -18.71 -17.91
C VAL A 148 -14.97 -19.17 -17.64
N HIS A 149 -14.83 -20.42 -17.19
CA HIS A 149 -13.54 -21.07 -17.05
C HIS A 149 -13.09 -21.58 -18.43
N ASN A 150 -12.40 -20.75 -19.21
CA ASN A 150 -11.68 -21.22 -20.40
C ASN A 150 -10.53 -22.15 -19.95
N LEU A 151 -10.35 -23.30 -20.61
CA LEU A 151 -9.25 -24.23 -20.32
C LEU A 151 -7.88 -23.54 -20.42
N GLU A 152 -7.71 -22.55 -21.31
CA GLU A 152 -6.50 -21.72 -21.38
C GLU A 152 -6.34 -20.82 -20.15
N THR A 153 -7.41 -20.21 -19.66
CA THR A 153 -7.34 -19.40 -18.43
C THR A 153 -7.12 -20.28 -17.21
N LEU A 154 -7.71 -21.48 -17.13
CA LEU A 154 -7.45 -22.44 -16.06
C LEU A 154 -5.98 -22.91 -16.05
N LEU A 155 -5.41 -23.26 -17.21
CA LEU A 155 -4.00 -23.63 -17.34
C LEU A 155 -3.08 -22.47 -16.94
N LEU A 156 -3.34 -21.26 -17.43
CA LEU A 156 -2.57 -20.07 -17.06
C LEU A 156 -2.70 -19.73 -15.58
N THR A 157 -3.88 -19.91 -14.98
CA THR A 157 -4.09 -19.65 -13.55
C THR A 157 -3.45 -20.72 -12.67
N LEU A 158 -3.50 -22.00 -13.07
CA LEU A 158 -2.81 -23.11 -12.40
C LEU A 158 -1.30 -22.95 -12.50
N VAL A 159 -0.76 -22.65 -13.68
CA VAL A 159 0.67 -22.36 -13.85
C VAL A 159 1.07 -21.15 -13.01
N ARG A 160 0.26 -20.09 -12.99
CA ARG A 160 0.51 -18.89 -12.17
C ARG A 160 0.45 -19.17 -10.67
N LEU A 161 -0.51 -19.95 -10.20
CA LEU A 161 -0.61 -20.43 -8.82
C LEU A 161 0.60 -21.28 -8.44
N CYS A 162 1.02 -22.21 -9.31
CA CYS A 162 2.22 -23.02 -9.09
C CYS A 162 3.49 -22.16 -9.05
N THR A 163 3.66 -21.18 -9.95
CA THR A 163 4.81 -20.27 -9.90
C THR A 163 4.79 -19.33 -8.70
N GLU A 164 3.63 -18.82 -8.28
CA GLU A 164 3.51 -17.99 -7.07
C GLU A 164 3.72 -18.80 -5.79
N TYR A 165 3.31 -20.08 -5.75
CA TYR A 165 3.59 -20.98 -4.63
C TYR A 165 5.09 -21.30 -4.54
N VAL A 166 5.76 -21.55 -5.66
CA VAL A 166 7.21 -21.82 -5.66
C VAL A 166 8.04 -20.57 -5.30
N LEU A 167 7.61 -19.37 -5.72
CA LEU A 167 8.35 -18.13 -5.45
C LEU A 167 8.08 -17.52 -4.06
N LYS A 168 6.91 -17.73 -3.44
CA LYS A 168 6.61 -17.21 -2.08
C LYS A 168 7.17 -18.05 -0.94
N PHE A 169 7.56 -19.30 -1.20
CA PHE A 169 8.16 -20.19 -0.20
C PHE A 169 9.69 -20.34 -0.34
N GLY A 170 10.33 -19.61 -1.27
CA GLY A 170 11.76 -19.70 -1.61
C GLY A 170 12.69 -18.69 -0.94
N THR A 171 12.26 -17.95 0.08
CA THR A 171 13.16 -17.16 0.94
C THR A 171 12.66 -17.14 2.37
N TYR A 172 13.16 -18.07 3.18
CA TYR A 172 13.45 -17.90 4.60
C TYR A 172 14.76 -18.64 4.89
#